data_AF-A0A452XEN4-F1
#
_entry.id   AF-A0A452XEN4-F1
#
_cell.length_a   1.000
_cell.length_b   1.000
_cell.length_c   1.000
_cell.angle_alpha   90.00
_cell.angle_beta   90.00
_cell.angle_gamma   90.00
#
_symmetry.space_group_name_H-M   'P 1'
#
loop_
_entity.id
_entity.type
_entity.pdbx_description
1 polymer ?
#
loop_
_entity_poly.entity_id
_entity_poly.type
_entity_poly.pdbx_seq_one_letter_code
_entity_poly.pdbx_strand_id
1 'polypeptide(L)' 'MVVKLKDGRWEVVFFIAEHNHALVDKPSLTKYLRSHQGIPPKEKLFLKNLHNCNLTTGVCTFQ' A
#
# COMPACT_ATOMS: atom_id res chain seq x y z
N MET A 1 5.30 -0.64 12.05
CA MET A 1 5.76 0.51 11.25
C MET A 1 5.06 1.77 11.74
N VAL A 2 5.79 2.86 11.94
CA VAL A 2 5.24 4.18 12.24
C VAL A 2 5.69 5.14 11.15
N VAL A 3 4.75 5.90 10.61
CA VAL A 3 5.00 6.91 9.58
C VAL A 3 4.65 8.30 10.10
N LYS A 4 5.36 9.32 9.62
CA LYS A 4 5.06 10.74 9.88
C LYS A 4 5.08 11.52 8.57
N LEU A 5 4.21 12.50 8.44
CA LEU A 5 4.23 13.45 7.34
C LEU A 5 5.23 14.57 7.67
N LYS A 6 6.30 14.70 6.88
CA LYS A 6 7.28 15.79 6.97
C LYS A 6 7.49 16.41 5.61
N ASP A 7 7.38 17.74 5.53
CA ASP A 7 7.55 18.49 4.28
C ASP A 7 6.77 17.91 3.09
N GLY A 8 5.52 17.50 3.34
CA GLY A 8 4.64 16.91 2.33
C GLY A 8 4.98 15.48 1.91
N ARG A 9 5.97 14.82 2.54
CA ARG A 9 6.37 13.44 2.26
C ARG A 9 6.12 12.54 3.47
N TRP A 10 5.64 11.33 3.22
CA TRP A 10 5.50 10.31 4.26
C TRP A 10 6.85 9.66 4.51
N GLU A 11 7.37 9.80 5.73
CA GLU A 11 8.60 9.15 6.18
C GLU A 11 8.31 8.03 7.16
N VAL A 12 8.95 6.88 6.96
CA VAL A 12 8.98 5.80 7.96
C VAL A 12 9.96 6.21 9.05
N VAL A 13 9.44 6.50 10.24
CA VAL A 13 10.26 6.93 11.39
C VAL A 13 10.60 5.79 12.35
N PHE A 14 9.89 4.67 12.23
CA PHE A 14 10.15 3.49 13.05
C PHE A 14 9.65 2.23 12.33
N PHE A 15 10.48 1.20 12.31
CA PHE A 15 10.19 -0.10 11.72
C PHE A 15 10.79 -1.19 12.61
N ILE A 16 9.98 -2.20 12.94
CA ILE A 16 10.45 -3.42 13.61
C ILE A 16 10.49 -4.48 12.51
N ALA A 17 11.67 -5.02 12.26
CA ALA A 17 11.88 -6.04 11.24
C ALA A 17 11.59 -7.45 11.78
N GLU A 18 11.69 -7.62 13.10
CA GLU A 18 11.49 -8.89 13.76
C GLU A 18 10.02 -9.31 13.73
N HIS A 19 9.80 -10.53 13.26
CA HIS A 19 8.50 -11.18 13.28
C HIS A 19 8.42 -12.13 14.49
N ASN A 20 7.22 -12.30 15.03
CA ASN A 20 6.96 -13.31 16.06
C ASN A 20 6.79 -14.73 15.49
N HIS A 21 7.01 -14.91 14.20
CA HIS A 21 6.93 -16.18 13.48
C HIS A 21 7.95 -16.21 12.33
N ALA A 22 8.25 -17.40 11.82
CA ALA A 22 9.10 -17.55 10.64
C ALA A 22 8.42 -16.95 9.39
N LEU A 23 9.22 -16.35 8.51
CA LEU A 23 8.73 -15.89 7.21
C LEU A 23 8.39 -17.07 6.30
N VAL A 24 7.35 -16.92 5.50
CA VAL A 24 6.95 -17.93 4.52
C VAL A 24 7.81 -17.76 3.27
N ASP A 25 8.87 -18.55 3.15
CA ASP A 25 9.72 -18.59 1.95
C ASP A 25 9.17 -19.57 0.90
N LYS A 26 7.96 -19.29 0.40
CA LYS A 26 7.30 -20.09 -0.64
C LYS A 26 6.64 -19.18 -1.66
N PRO A 27 7.40 -18.68 -2.67
CA PRO A 27 6.87 -17.78 -3.69
C PRO A 27 5.63 -18.30 -4.41
N SER A 28 5.49 -19.62 -4.59
CA SER A 28 4.33 -20.25 -5.22
C SER A 28 3.01 -20.06 -4.47
N LEU A 29 3.06 -19.74 -3.17
CA LEU A 29 1.87 -19.46 -2.34
C LEU A 29 1.43 -17.99 -2.39
N THR A 30 2.26 -17.10 -2.95
CA THR A 30 1.93 -15.66 -3.02
C THR A 30 0.62 -15.39 -3.74
N LYS A 31 0.24 -16.21 -4.73
CA LYS A 31 -1.05 -16.13 -5.43
C LYS A 31 -2.29 -16.23 -4.52
N TYR A 32 -2.14 -16.80 -3.33
CA TYR A 32 -3.21 -16.91 -2.34
C TYR A 32 -3.21 -15.75 -1.33
N LEU A 33 -2.16 -14.92 -1.32
CA LEU A 33 -2.09 -13.74 -0.46
C LEU A 33 -2.93 -12.62 -1.07
N ARG A 34 -3.88 -12.09 -0.29
CA ARG A 34 -4.75 -10.98 -0.74
C ARG A 34 -3.97 -9.77 -1.26
N SER A 35 -2.81 -9.47 -0.66
CA SER A 35 -1.94 -8.38 -1.11
C SER A 35 -1.40 -8.55 -2.53
N HIS A 36 -1.38 -9.79 -3.06
CA HIS A 36 -0.90 -10.13 -4.40
C HIS A 36 -2.02 -10.33 -5.42
N GLN A 37 -3.30 -10.30 -5.00
CA GLN A 37 -4.45 -10.55 -5.88
C GLN A 37 -4.79 -9.35 -6.79
N GLY A 38 -4.01 -8.27 -6.73
CA GLY A 38 -4.29 -7.02 -7.43
C GLY A 38 -5.57 -6.36 -6.90
N ILE A 39 -5.81 -5.12 -7.33
CA ILE A 39 -7.05 -4.41 -7.00
C ILE A 39 -8.13 -4.82 -8.01
N PRO A 40 -9.30 -5.33 -7.57
CA PRO A 40 -10.40 -5.66 -8.46
C PRO A 40 -10.78 -4.50 -9.39
N PRO A 41 -11.24 -4.75 -10.63
CA PRO A 41 -11.57 -3.69 -11.59
C PRO A 41 -12.57 -2.66 -11.07
N LYS A 42 -13.56 -3.10 -10.27
CA LYS A 42 -14.56 -2.24 -9.63
C LYS A 42 -13.93 -1.26 -8.65
N GLU A 43 -13.03 -1.74 -7.80
CA GLU A 43 -12.32 -0.91 -6.83
C GLU A 43 -11.36 0.06 -7.55
N LYS A 44 -10.70 -0.40 -8.62
CA LYS A 44 -9.86 0.46 -9.46
C LYS A 44 -10.66 1.58 -10.12
N LEU A 45 -11.87 1.29 -10.60
CA LEU A 45 -12.78 2.30 -11.17
C LEU A 45 -13.25 3.29 -10.11
N PHE A 46 -13.59 2.81 -8.92
CA PHE A 46 -13.97 3.67 -7.80
C PHE A 46 -12.84 4.64 -7.42
N LEU A 47 -11.61 4.16 -7.29
CA LEU A 47 -10.44 5.00 -7.02
C LEU A 47 -10.20 6.05 -8.12
N LYS A 48 -10.35 5.66 -9.40
CA LYS A 48 -10.27 6.61 -10.53
C LYS A 48 -11.33 7.69 -10.45
N ASN A 49 -12.56 7.34 -10.08
CA ASN A 49 -13.64 8.31 -9.94
C ASN A 49 -13.36 9.28 -8.79
N LEU A 50 -12.89 8.79 -7.64
CA LEU A 50 -12.49 9.65 -6.52
C LEU A 50 -11.39 10.65 -6.92
N HIS A 51 -10.37 10.18 -7.64
CA HIS A 51 -9.31 11.03 -8.18
C HIS A 51 -9.87 12.11 -9.13
N ASN A 52 -10.75 11.71 -10.06
CA ASN A 52 -11.36 12.63 -11.03
C ASN A 52 -12.29 13.67 -10.37
N CYS A 53 -12.86 13.35 -9.22
CA CYS A 53 -13.72 14.26 -8.46
C CYS A 53 -12.93 15.34 -7.68
N ASN A 54 -11.62 15.50 -7.90
CA ASN A 54 -10.76 16.45 -7.18
C ASN A 54 -10.82 16.34 -5.65
N LEU A 55 -11.23 15.16 -5.13
CA LEU A 55 -10.95 14.84 -3.74
C LEU A 55 -9.45 14.63 -3.67
N THR A 56 -8.74 15.60 -3.10
CA THR A 56 -7.30 15.51 -2.88
C THR A 56 -7.02 14.35 -1.93
N THR A 57 -6.99 13.13 -2.45
CA THR A 57 -6.23 12.04 -1.83
C THR A 57 -4.79 12.49 -1.94
N GLY A 58 -4.18 12.84 -0.80
CA GLY A 58 -2.89 13.51 -0.74
C GLY A 58 -1.88 13.01 -1.77
N VAL A 59 -1.14 13.94 -2.36
CA VAL A 59 -0.19 13.78 -3.47
C VAL A 59 0.56 12.43 -3.39
N CYS A 60 0.10 11.45 -4.19
CA CYS A 60 0.80 10.18 -4.41
C CYS A 60 1.52 10.29 -5.75
N THR A 61 2.72 10.87 -5.76
CA THR A 61 3.61 10.85 -6.92
C THR A 61 4.29 9.49 -7.01
N PHE A 62 3.88 8.66 -7.97
CA PHE A 62 4.68 7.54 -8.45
C PHE A 62 5.52 8.08 -9.62
N GLN A 63 6.84 8.04 -9.47
CA GLN A 63 7.82 8.31 -10.52
C GLN A 63 8.51 7.00 -10.90
#